data_AF-A0A7V6X2Y4-F1
#
_entry.id   AF-A0A7V6X2Y4-F1
#
_cell.length_a   1.000
_cell.length_b   1.000
_cell.length_c   1.000
_cell.angle_alpha   90.00
_cell.angle_beta   90.00
_cell.angle_gamma   90.00
#
_symmetry.space_group_name_H-M   'P 1'
#
loop_
_entity.id
_entity.type
_entity.pdbx_description
1 polymer ?
#
loop_
_entity_poly.entity_id
_entity_poly.type
_entity_poly.pdbx_seq_one_letter_code
_entity_poly.pdbx_strand_id
1 'polypeptide(L)'
;NLPQKELKTETACRGGDFEGVKIHSVRLQSMVAHQEVLFAGKGEVLTIRHDSFSRESFLPGILLALRKVHNWQGLKVGLEEILE
;
A
#
# COMPACT_ATOMS: atom_id res chain seq x y z
N ASN A 1 -19.57 -0.45 3.12
CA ASN A 1 -19.26 -0.98 4.47
C ASN A 1 -18.72 -2.39 4.34
N LEU A 2 -17.45 -2.51 3.95
CA LEU A 2 -16.74 -3.79 4.05
C LEU A 2 -16.48 -4.07 5.54
N PRO A 3 -16.62 -5.33 6.01
CA PRO A 3 -16.26 -5.68 7.37
C PRO A 3 -14.77 -5.40 7.57
N GLN A 4 -14.43 -4.43 8.43
CA GLN A 4 -13.05 -4.19 8.81
C GLN A 4 -12.61 -5.32 9.75
N LYS A 5 -11.82 -6.24 9.22
CA LYS A 5 -11.19 -7.29 10.02
C LYS A 5 -10.14 -6.61 10.90
N GLU A 6 -10.33 -6.68 12.21
CA GLU A 6 -9.47 -6.00 13.18
C GLU A 6 -8.09 -6.65 13.26
N LEU A 7 -7.07 -5.80 13.42
CA LEU A 7 -5.69 -6.23 13.62
C LEU A 7 -5.56 -6.88 15.00
N LYS A 8 -5.10 -8.14 15.06
CA LYS A 8 -4.87 -8.79 16.35
C LYS A 8 -3.47 -8.49 16.86
N THR A 9 -3.37 -7.90 18.03
CA THR A 9 -2.09 -7.58 18.68
C THR A 9 -1.67 -8.74 19.58
N GLU A 10 -1.28 -9.88 18.99
CA GLU A 10 -1.11 -11.13 19.76
C GLU A 10 0.20 -11.14 20.60
N THR A 11 1.18 -10.31 20.30
CA THR A 11 2.34 -10.02 21.16
C THR A 11 2.89 -8.63 20.86
N ALA A 12 3.00 -7.73 21.85
CA ALA A 12 3.36 -6.31 21.64
C ALA A 12 4.68 -6.09 20.86
N CYS A 13 5.62 -7.03 20.92
CA CYS A 13 6.96 -6.90 20.30
C CYS A 13 7.08 -7.47 18.87
N ARG A 14 6.10 -8.25 18.37
CA ARG A 14 6.19 -8.90 17.04
C ARG A 14 5.34 -8.25 15.96
N GLY A 15 4.88 -7.02 16.21
CA GLY A 15 3.93 -6.35 15.32
C GLY A 15 2.52 -6.93 15.42
N GLY A 16 1.60 -6.32 14.69
CA GLY A 16 0.24 -6.84 14.56
C GLY A 16 0.18 -8.01 13.58
N ASP A 17 -0.84 -8.85 13.73
CA ASP A 17 -1.14 -9.94 12.81
C ASP A 17 -2.39 -9.61 12.00
N PHE A 18 -2.25 -9.66 10.68
CA PHE A 18 -3.38 -9.62 9.75
C PHE A 18 -3.28 -10.83 8.82
N GLU A 19 -4.14 -11.82 9.03
CA GLU A 19 -4.21 -13.02 8.19
C GLU A 19 -2.86 -13.75 8.02
N GLY A 20 -2.04 -13.76 9.08
CA GLY A 20 -0.71 -14.36 9.08
C GLY A 20 0.40 -13.42 8.59
N VAL A 21 0.06 -12.23 8.09
CA VAL A 21 1.04 -11.19 7.73
C VAL A 21 1.38 -10.35 8.95
N LYS A 22 2.68 -10.25 9.25
CA LYS A 22 3.17 -9.39 10.33
C LYS A 22 3.27 -7.94 9.87
N ILE A 23 2.65 -7.03 10.61
CA ILE A 23 2.61 -5.60 10.31
C ILE A 23 3.32 -4.83 11.43
N HIS A 24 4.35 -4.08 11.04
CA HIS A 24 5.12 -3.23 11.94
C HIS A 24 4.86 -1.75 11.61
N SER A 25 4.47 -0.98 12.63
CA SER A 25 4.18 0.45 12.50
C SER A 25 5.29 1.28 13.16
N VAL A 26 6.06 1.99 12.34
CA VAL A 26 7.06 2.95 12.82
C VAL A 26 6.44 4.34 12.88
N ARG A 27 6.82 5.13 13.91
CA ARG A 27 6.42 6.52 14.08
C ARG A 27 7.67 7.36 14.28
N LEU A 28 8.04 8.12 13.26
CA LEU A 28 9.18 9.02 13.27
C LEU A 28 8.74 10.40 12.81
N GLN A 29 9.23 11.42 13.51
CA GLN A 29 9.04 12.81 13.09
C GLN A 29 9.75 13.02 11.74
N SER A 30 9.14 13.82 10.85
CA SER A 30 9.56 14.11 9.46
C SER A 30 9.16 13.10 8.37
N MET A 31 8.70 11.90 8.73
CA MET A 31 8.22 10.92 7.76
C MET A 31 6.75 11.18 7.43
N VAL A 32 6.41 11.19 6.14
CA VAL A 32 5.03 11.44 5.66
C VAL A 32 4.28 10.12 5.51
N ALA A 33 4.60 9.33 4.49
CA ALA A 33 4.05 7.98 4.33
C ALA A 33 5.07 7.06 3.67
N HIS A 34 5.42 5.99 4.36
CA HIS A 34 6.43 5.02 3.92
C HIS A 34 5.89 3.62 4.18
N GLN A 35 6.04 2.73 3.20
CA GLN A 35 5.65 1.33 3.32
C GLN A 35 6.74 0.45 2.70
N GLU A 36 7.04 -0.64 3.38
CA GLU A 36 7.92 -1.69 2.89
C GLU A 36 7.23 -3.04 3.06
N VAL A 37 7.27 -3.86 2.02
CA VAL A 37 6.77 -5.24 2.01
C VAL A 37 7.94 -6.15 1.70
N LEU A 38 8.22 -7.07 2.62
CA LEU A 38 9.35 -7.99 2.56
C LEU A 38 8.85 -9.40 2.25
N PHE A 39 9.32 -9.98 1.16
CA PHE A 39 9.16 -11.39 0.83
C PHE A 39 10.52 -12.08 0.97
N ALA A 40 10.60 -13.18 1.70
CA ALA A 40 11.85 -13.88 1.94
C ALA A 40 11.78 -15.34 1.46
N GLY A 41 12.84 -15.78 0.80
CA GLY A 41 13.06 -17.16 0.33
C GLY A 41 14.39 -17.70 0.84
N LYS A 42 14.76 -18.92 0.42
CA LYS A 42 16.03 -19.52 0.82
C LYS A 42 17.19 -18.78 0.17
N GLY A 43 17.89 -17.95 0.95
CA GLY A 43 19.06 -17.21 0.49
C GLY A 43 18.73 -15.94 -0.30
N GLU A 44 17.47 -15.51 -0.32
CA GLU A 44 17.02 -14.33 -1.06
C GLU A 44 15.93 -13.55 -0.31
N VAL A 45 15.85 -12.26 -0.60
CA VAL A 45 14.80 -11.35 -0.12
C VAL A 45 14.41 -10.42 -1.27
N LEU A 46 13.10 -10.26 -1.48
CA LEU A 46 12.52 -9.24 -2.33
C LEU A 46 11.86 -8.17 -1.45
N THR A 47 12.29 -6.92 -1.65
CA THR A 47 11.74 -5.76 -0.96
C THR A 47 10.96 -4.90 -1.95
N ILE A 48 9.68 -4.68 -1.70
CA ILE A 48 8.86 -3.68 -2.40
C ILE A 48 8.67 -2.50 -1.46
N ARG A 49 9.15 -1.34 -1.87
CA ARG A 49 9.13 -0.13 -1.04
C ARG A 49 8.49 1.04 -1.77
N HIS A 50 7.63 1.76 -1.06
CA HIS A 50 7.03 3.00 -1.52
C HIS A 50 7.25 4.09 -0.48
N ASP A 51 7.88 5.19 -0.91
CA ASP A 51 8.13 6.36 -0.09
C ASP A 51 7.40 7.56 -0.71
N SER A 52 6.47 8.15 0.04
CA SER A 52 5.81 9.41 -0.32
C SER A 52 6.36 10.51 0.56
N PHE A 53 7.10 11.45 -0.04
CA PHE A 53 7.64 12.62 0.67
C PHE A 53 6.64 13.77 0.76
N SER A 54 5.62 13.77 -0.10
CA SER A 54 4.63 14.84 -0.19
C SER A 54 3.42 14.40 -1.02
N ARG A 55 2.37 15.24 -1.10
CA ARG A 55 1.11 14.93 -1.80
C ARG A 55 1.25 14.91 -3.32
N GLU A 56 2.30 15.51 -3.85
CA GLU A 56 2.64 15.51 -5.27
C GLU A 56 2.82 14.08 -5.81
N SER A 57 3.13 13.11 -4.94
CA SER A 57 3.20 11.67 -5.25
C SER A 57 1.89 11.11 -5.84
N PHE A 58 0.73 11.71 -5.59
CA PHE A 58 -0.55 11.26 -6.12
C PHE A 58 -0.84 11.78 -7.54
N LEU A 59 -0.19 12.87 -7.97
CA LEU A 59 -0.49 13.54 -9.24
C LEU A 59 -0.32 12.63 -10.48
N PRO A 60 0.71 11.77 -10.58
CA PRO A 60 0.84 10.86 -11.72
C PRO A 60 -0.37 9.94 -11.89
N GLY A 61 -0.90 9.40 -10.79
CA GLY A 61 -2.09 8.53 -10.82
C GLY A 61 -3.36 9.27 -11.25
N ILE A 62 -3.54 10.52 -10.79
CA ILE A 62 -4.65 11.37 -11.19
C ILE A 62 -4.58 11.67 -12.70
N LEU A 63 -3.40 12.05 -13.20
CA LEU A 63 -3.20 12.34 -14.62
C LEU A 63 -3.40 11.10 -15.50
N LEU A 64 -2.98 9.92 -15.04
CA LEU A 64 -3.25 8.65 -15.71
C LEU A 64 -4.76 8.41 -15.84
N ALA A 65 -5.50 8.55 -14.75
CA ALA A 65 -6.95 8.38 -14.74
C ALA A 65 -7.64 9.36 -15.71
N LEU A 66 -7.28 10.65 -15.66
CA LEU A 66 -7.83 11.67 -16.57
C LEU A 66 -7.54 11.38 -18.04
N ARG A 67 -6.36 10.83 -18.36
CA ARG A 67 -6.00 10.48 -19.74
C ARG A 67 -6.77 9.27 -20.25
N LYS A 68 -6.97 8.25 -19.40
CA LYS A 68 -7.60 6.99 -19.83
C LYS A 68 -9.13 6.98 -19.73
N VAL A 69 -9.75 7.87 -18.94
CA VAL A 69 -11.21 7.84 -18.68
C VAL A 69 -12.09 7.90 -19.93
N HIS A 70 -11.62 8.55 -20.99
CA HIS A 70 -12.34 8.65 -22.25
C HIS A 70 -12.45 7.30 -23.00
N ASN A 71 -11.67 6.28 -22.59
CA ASN A 71 -11.55 5.01 -23.31
C ASN A 71 -12.37 3.86 -22.69
N TRP A 72 -13.18 4.12 -21.66
CA TRP A 72 -14.03 3.08 -21.07
C TRP A 72 -15.45 3.58 -20.78
N GLN A 73 -16.37 2.63 -20.60
CA GLN A 73 -17.74 2.89 -20.18
C GLN A 73 -17.97 2.33 -18.77
N GLY A 74 -18.83 3.00 -18.00
CA GLY A 74 -19.14 2.59 -16.63
C GLY A 74 -18.10 3.02 -15.60
N LEU A 75 -18.18 2.40 -14.41
CA LEU A 75 -17.36 2.73 -13.25
C LEU A 75 -16.21 1.73 -13.11
N LYS A 76 -14.99 2.25 -12.94
CA LYS A 76 -13.84 1.50 -12.46
C LYS A 76 -13.51 1.92 -11.04
N VAL A 77 -13.22 0.96 -10.16
CA VAL A 77 -12.81 1.19 -8.76
C VAL A 77 -11.43 0.57 -8.59
N GLY A 78 -10.46 1.38 -8.14
CA GLY A 78 -9.05 0.99 -8.10
C GLY A 78 -8.27 1.54 -9.29
N LEU A 79 -7.05 2.02 -9.03
CA LEU A 79 -6.16 2.53 -10.10
C LEU A 79 -5.50 1.38 -10.86
N GLU A 80 -5.36 0.21 -10.23
CA GLU A 80 -4.86 -1.04 -10.77
C GLU A 80 -5.59 -1.49 -12.04
N GLU A 81 -6.88 -1.19 -12.17
CA GLU A 81 -7.71 -1.48 -13.35
C GLU A 81 -7.30 -0.69 -14.61
N ILE A 82 -6.41 0.29 -14.45
CA ILE A 82 -5.94 1.17 -15.51
C ILE A 82 -4.41 1.35 -15.50
N LEU A 83 -3.70 0.69 -14.58
CA LEU A 83 -2.24 0.54 -14.64
C LEU A 83 -1.93 -0.51 -15.72
N GLU A 84 -0.89 -0.26 -16.52
CA GLU A 84 -0.36 -1.21 -17.51
C GLU A 84 0.83 -1.97 -16.92
#